data_AF-A0AAW2IXF5-F1
#
_entry.id   AF-A0AAW2IXF5-F1
#
_cell.length_a   1.000
_cell.length_b   1.000
_cell.length_c   1.000
_cell.angle_alpha   90.00
_cell.angle_beta   90.00
_cell.angle_gamma   90.00
#
_symmetry.space_group_name_H-M   'P 1'
#
loop_
_entity.id
_entity.type
_entity.pdbx_description
1 polymer ?
#
loop_
_entity_poly.entity_id
_entity_poly.type
_entity_poly.pdbx_seq_one_letter_code
_entity_poly.pdbx_strand_id
1 'polypeptide(L)'
;MNEPFAPAVTFDDLRNYYRAGYDAVRKYSSSAYVILSSRLAAGDDREFLPLAYALSHSVVIDVHYYNLFSDYFSNLSPKDNIDFIYDKRRRRCRK
;
A
#
# COMPACT_ATOMS: atom_id res chain seq x y z
N MET A 1 2.81 10.51 2.35
CA MET A 1 3.22 9.76 3.57
C MET A 1 3.68 8.39 3.12
N ASN A 2 4.93 8.04 3.39
CA ASN A 2 5.52 6.75 2.99
C ASN A 2 5.44 5.75 4.13
N GLU A 3 5.02 4.51 3.84
CA GLU A 3 5.01 3.34 4.74
C GLU A 3 4.59 3.61 6.19
N PRO A 4 3.35 4.08 6.46
CA PRO A 4 2.91 4.29 7.83
C PRO A 4 2.92 2.96 8.60
N PHE A 5 3.48 2.96 9.81
CA PHE A 5 3.65 1.73 10.59
C PHE A 5 2.36 1.34 11.32
N ALA A 6 1.73 0.23 10.91
CA ALA A 6 0.41 -0.19 11.41
C ALA A 6 0.31 -0.31 12.95
N PRO A 7 1.34 -0.79 13.68
CA PRO A 7 1.30 -0.83 15.13
C PRO A 7 1.25 0.54 15.82
N ALA A 8 1.67 1.61 15.14
CA ALA A 8 1.68 2.98 15.68
C ALA A 8 0.58 3.88 15.08
N VAL A 9 0.04 3.52 13.91
CA VAL A 9 -0.95 4.31 13.17
C VAL A 9 -2.15 3.45 12.87
N THR A 10 -3.31 3.81 13.43
CA THR A 10 -4.56 3.09 13.18
C THR A 10 -5.04 3.27 11.75
N PHE A 11 -5.88 2.35 11.28
CA PHE A 11 -6.50 2.45 9.96
C PHE A 11 -7.35 3.72 9.82
N ASP A 12 -8.18 4.01 10.83
CA ASP A 12 -9.09 5.15 10.80
C ASP A 12 -8.36 6.50 10.80
N ASP A 13 -7.31 6.64 11.61
CA ASP A 13 -6.50 7.87 11.64
C ASP A 13 -5.85 8.13 10.28
N LEU A 14 -5.26 7.09 9.68
CA LEU A 14 -4.61 7.21 8.39
C LEU A 14 -5.62 7.43 7.26
N ARG A 15 -6.78 6.75 7.30
CA ARG A 15 -7.87 6.96 6.35
C ARG A 15 -8.33 8.41 6.35
N ASN A 16 -8.51 8.99 7.54
CA ASN A 16 -8.92 10.39 7.70
C ASN A 16 -7.85 11.35 7.19
N TYR A 17 -6.57 11.09 7.52
CA TYR A 17 -5.44 11.86 6.99
C TYR A 17 -5.37 11.81 5.46
N TYR A 18 -5.54 10.64 4.85
CA TYR A 18 -5.54 10.48 3.39
C TYR A 18 -6.72 11.19 2.70
N ARG A 19 -7.92 11.15 3.29
CA ARG A 19 -9.05 11.93 2.76
C ARG A 19 -8.77 13.43 2.82
N ALA A 20 -8.26 13.94 3.95
CA ALA A 20 -7.91 15.35 4.09
C ALA A 20 -6.84 15.79 3.08
N GLY A 21 -5.81 14.96 2.87
CA GLY A 21 -4.78 15.21 1.86
C GLY A 21 -5.33 15.20 0.43
N TYR A 22 -6.20 14.24 0.10
CA TYR A 22 -6.89 14.20 -1.18
C TYR A 22 -7.74 15.46 -1.42
N ASP A 23 -8.55 15.87 -0.44
CA ASP A 23 -9.40 17.06 -0.55
C ASP A 23 -8.54 18.33 -0.74
N ALA A 24 -7.41 18.41 -0.04
CA ALA A 24 -6.45 19.50 -0.23
C ALA A 24 -5.89 19.54 -1.64
N VAL A 25 -5.52 18.40 -2.23
CA VAL A 25 -5.06 18.33 -3.64
C VAL A 25 -6.18 18.74 -4.60
N ARG A 26 -7.41 18.26 -4.38
CA ARG A 26 -8.56 18.54 -5.26
C ARG A 26 -9.00 20.00 -5.27
N LYS A 27 -8.63 20.79 -4.25
CA LYS A 27 -8.79 22.25 -4.27
C LYS A 27 -7.95 22.94 -5.35
N TYR A 28 -6.81 22.34 -5.75
CA TYR A 28 -5.84 22.96 -6.66
C TYR A 28 -5.63 22.19 -7.97
N SER A 29 -5.95 20.89 -7.99
CA SER A 29 -5.85 20.07 -9.20
C SER A 29 -6.92 18.99 -9.24
N SER A 30 -7.73 19.01 -10.30
CA SER A 30 -8.74 17.99 -10.59
C SER A 30 -8.16 16.72 -11.22
N SER A 31 -6.93 16.77 -11.75
CA SER A 31 -6.34 15.67 -12.54
C SER A 31 -5.13 15.01 -11.89
N ALA A 32 -4.50 15.64 -10.90
CA ALA A 32 -3.34 15.07 -10.21
C ALA A 32 -3.68 13.72 -9.57
N TYR A 33 -2.77 12.76 -9.72
CA TYR A 33 -2.85 11.49 -9.03
C TYR A 33 -2.53 11.66 -7.56
N VAL A 34 -3.36 11.07 -6.70
CA VAL A 34 -3.11 10.96 -5.26
C VAL A 34 -2.68 9.53 -4.98
N ILE A 35 -1.46 9.38 -4.45
CA ILE A 35 -0.86 8.08 -4.16
C ILE A 35 -0.97 7.83 -2.65
N LEU A 36 -1.63 6.73 -2.29
CA LEU A 36 -1.84 6.32 -0.89
C LEU A 36 -0.96 5.11 -0.60
N SER A 37 -0.07 5.20 0.38
CA SER A 37 0.81 4.09 0.75
C SER A 37 0.05 3.10 1.64
N SER A 38 0.22 1.80 1.39
CA SER A 38 -0.23 0.76 2.31
C SER A 38 0.50 0.86 3.65
N ARG A 39 -0.15 0.49 4.77
CA ARG A 39 0.54 0.45 6.05
C ARG A 39 1.54 -0.70 6.11
N LEU A 40 2.73 -0.41 6.62
CA LEU A 40 3.73 -1.42 6.94
C LEU A 40 3.19 -2.32 8.05
N ALA A 41 3.32 -3.64 7.86
CA ALA A 41 2.92 -4.67 8.81
C ALA A 41 1.39 -4.78 9.11
N ALA A 42 0.51 -4.20 8.28
CA ALA A 42 -0.94 -4.35 8.45
C ALA A 42 -1.48 -5.74 8.07
N GLY A 43 -0.75 -6.50 7.25
CA GLY A 43 -1.16 -7.84 6.80
C GLY A 43 -2.12 -7.85 5.61
N ASP A 44 -2.83 -6.75 5.36
CA ASP A 44 -3.68 -6.54 4.18
C ASP A 44 -3.23 -5.27 3.42
N ASP A 45 -2.66 -5.47 2.23
CA ASP A 45 -2.22 -4.39 1.34
C ASP A 45 -3.38 -3.74 0.57
N ARG A 46 -4.61 -4.23 0.75
CA ARG A 46 -5.83 -3.76 0.08
C ARG A 46 -6.77 -2.97 0.99
N GLU A 47 -6.40 -2.75 2.24
CA GLU A 47 -7.27 -2.10 3.23
C GLU A 47 -7.79 -0.71 2.79
N PHE A 48 -7.03 -0.01 1.94
CA PHE A 48 -7.41 1.30 1.38
C PHE A 48 -8.06 1.26 0.00
N LEU A 49 -8.23 0.09 -0.64
CA LEU A 49 -8.95 0.01 -1.92
C LEU A 49 -10.38 0.57 -1.82
N PRO A 50 -11.19 0.27 -0.77
CA PRO A 50 -12.52 0.87 -0.64
C PRO A 50 -12.48 2.40 -0.55
N LEU A 51 -11.50 2.96 0.15
CA LEU A 51 -11.30 4.41 0.19
C LEU A 51 -10.95 4.95 -1.20
N ALA A 52 -9.96 4.35 -1.88
CA ALA A 52 -9.54 4.79 -3.21
C ALA A 52 -10.68 4.72 -4.24
N TYR A 53 -11.55 3.70 -4.16
CA TYR A 53 -12.74 3.59 -5.00
C TYR A 53 -13.81 4.65 -4.66
N ALA A 54 -13.93 5.05 -3.40
CA ALA A 54 -14.87 6.08 -2.97
C ALA A 54 -14.39 7.51 -3.30
N LEU A 55 -13.08 7.70 -3.50
CA LEU A 55 -12.48 8.94 -3.96
C LEU A 55 -12.51 8.99 -5.52
N SER A 56 -12.35 10.17 -6.13
CA SER A 56 -12.50 10.31 -7.60
C SER A 56 -11.53 9.44 -8.40
N HIS A 57 -11.70 9.43 -9.72
CA HIS A 57 -10.66 9.00 -10.64
C HIS A 57 -9.31 9.70 -10.31
N SER A 58 -8.20 8.98 -10.46
CA SER A 58 -6.83 9.40 -10.09
C SER A 58 -6.44 9.23 -8.61
N VAL A 59 -6.87 8.13 -7.98
CA VAL A 59 -6.28 7.64 -6.72
C VAL A 59 -5.68 6.26 -6.94
N VAL A 60 -4.46 6.03 -6.46
CA VAL A 60 -3.74 4.75 -6.56
C VAL A 60 -3.20 4.34 -5.20
N ILE A 61 -3.11 3.03 -4.99
CA ILE A 61 -2.45 2.45 -3.80
C ILE A 61 -1.02 2.10 -4.19
N ASP A 62 -0.07 2.53 -3.36
CA ASP A 62 1.33 2.16 -3.41
C ASP A 62 1.60 1.05 -2.39
N VAL A 63 2.19 -0.06 -2.87
CA VAL A 63 2.42 -1.28 -2.09
C VAL A 63 3.89 -1.67 -2.13
N HIS A 64 4.46 -1.93 -0.96
CA HIS A 64 5.88 -2.22 -0.81
C HIS A 64 6.11 -3.68 -0.41
N TYR A 65 7.05 -4.33 -1.09
CA TYR A 65 7.29 -5.77 -0.94
C TYR A 65 8.77 -6.11 -0.82
N TYR A 66 9.19 -6.57 0.37
CA TYR A 66 10.59 -6.96 0.66
C TYR A 66 10.74 -8.44 1.02
N ASN A 67 11.70 -9.13 0.38
CA ASN A 67 12.11 -10.49 0.74
C ASN A 67 13.38 -10.39 1.59
N LEU A 68 13.31 -9.67 2.71
CA LEU A 68 14.49 -9.32 3.51
C LEU A 68 14.21 -9.26 5.00
N PHE A 69 13.13 -8.58 5.42
CA PHE A 69 12.88 -8.26 6.83
C PHE A 69 12.25 -9.39 7.66
N SER A 70 12.48 -10.65 7.27
CA SER A 70 12.03 -11.84 7.99
C SER A 70 13.07 -12.94 7.82
N ASP A 71 13.36 -13.67 8.90
CA ASP A 71 14.32 -14.78 8.89
C ASP A 71 13.95 -15.90 7.90
N TYR A 72 12.69 -15.95 7.47
CA TYR A 72 12.23 -16.81 6.38
C TYR A 72 13.07 -16.63 5.10
N PHE A 73 13.54 -15.42 4.81
CA PHE A 73 14.27 -15.10 3.59
C PHE A 73 15.79 -15.31 3.71
N SER A 74 16.33 -15.50 4.92
CA SER A 74 17.78 -15.53 5.17
C SER A 74 18.50 -16.70 4.48
N ASN A 75 17.80 -17.81 4.23
CA ASN A 75 18.37 -19.02 3.65
C ASN A 75 17.83 -19.34 2.24
N LEU A 76 17.10 -18.41 1.62
CA LEU A 76 16.54 -18.63 0.29
C LEU A 76 17.57 -18.35 -0.80
N SER A 77 17.61 -19.21 -1.81
CA SER A 77 18.41 -18.96 -3.00
C SER A 77 17.82 -17.80 -3.84
N PRO A 78 18.57 -17.26 -4.80
CA PRO A 78 18.01 -16.30 -5.75
C PRO A 78 16.78 -16.82 -6.50
N LYS A 79 16.76 -18.12 -6.84
CA LYS A 79 15.62 -18.74 -7.51
C LYS A 79 14.39 -18.80 -6.59
N ASP A 80 14.56 -19.18 -5.33
CA ASP A 80 13.45 -19.23 -4.37
C ASP A 80 12.82 -17.84 -4.16
N ASN A 81 13.65 -16.79 -4.16
CA ASN A 81 13.19 -15.41 -4.10
C ASN A 81 12.35 -15.00 -5.31
N ILE A 82 12.80 -15.36 -6.52
CA ILE A 82 12.07 -15.13 -7.77
C ILE A 82 10.73 -15.87 -7.74
N ASP A 83 10.75 -17.15 -7.38
CA ASP A 83 9.55 -17.99 -7.33
C ASP A 83 8.56 -17.44 -6.29
N PHE A 84 9.02 -16.95 -5.13
CA PHE A 84 8.18 -16.29 -4.13
C PHE A 84 7.43 -15.06 -4.68
N ILE A 85 8.09 -14.24 -5.52
CA ILE A 85 7.45 -13.08 -6.15
C ILE A 85 6.32 -13.53 -7.08
N TYR A 86 6.57 -14.51 -7.95
CA TYR A 86 5.59 -14.98 -8.92
C TYR A 86 4.41 -15.71 -8.29
N ASP A 87 4.65 -16.50 -7.24
CA ASP A 87 3.63 -17.37 -6.66
C ASP A 87 2.85 -16.72 -5.52
N LYS A 88 3.52 -15.90 -4.70
CA LYS A 88 2.90 -15.30 -3.50
C LYS A 88 2.53 -13.84 -3.73
N ARG A 89 3.46 -13.00 -4.21
CA ARG A 89 3.23 -11.55 -4.32
C ARG A 89 2.33 -11.18 -5.48
N ARG A 90 2.50 -11.81 -6.66
CA ARG A 90 1.65 -11.55 -7.83
C ARG A 90 0.16 -11.68 -7.51
N ARG A 91 -0.22 -12.64 -6.66
CA ARG A 91 -1.62 -12.85 -6.27
C ARG A 91 -2.21 -11.66 -5.51
N ARG A 92 -1.39 -10.93 -4.74
CA ARG A 92 -1.84 -9.78 -3.96
C ARG A 92 -2.12 -8.54 -4.80
N CYS A 93 -1.50 -8.42 -5.98
CA CYS A 93 -1.77 -7.33 -6.93
C CYS A 93 -2.85 -7.65 -7.98
N ARG A 94 -3.52 -8.81 -7.92
CA ARG A 94 -4.60 -9.17 -8.86
C ARG A 94 -5.94 -8.61 -8.38
N LYS A 95 -6.67 -7.95 -9.28
CA LYS A 95 -8.07 -7.55 -9.08
C LYS A 95 -8.95 -8.76 -8.78
#